data_AF-A0AAE9MTE7-F1
#
_entry.id   AF-A0AAE9MTE7-F1
#
_cell.length_a   1.000
_cell.length_b   1.000
_cell.length_c   1.000
_cell.angle_alpha   90.00
_cell.angle_beta   90.00
_cell.angle_gamma   90.00
#
_symmetry.space_group_name_H-M   'P 1'
#
loop_
_entity.id
_entity.type
_entity.pdbx_description
1 polymer ?
#
loop_
_entity_poly.entity_id
_entity_poly.type
_entity_poly.pdbx_seq_one_letter_code
_entity_poly.pdbx_strand_id
1 'polypeptide(L)'
;MFLKRKINLLKKSSFLCLFLIMGSFAVGQNFDLAGFGYTGGPPLAYFIEFQKGNKIEISWYNAKEEEVKKLYTYKKKYIGSFPLFELDADMPEDLYANLDPKSKEYLGNKFMLLTGLAKKAWGENEDAVIGLGMLPARKGEKAEGFFTRFPTGGTGETPYFKYTNESSHFIEETKEGKREYGIENLCYMRQDSPWVEGVDGWGIGESFVIKTQRNNDDKYILLMNGYISASNPKLYDENGRIKKILVEGVISGKKKEFIIKDTPHPQTVDISFLYRQEDVKVTILDVYKGTKYQDTAIHFMILWRTEVIPYE
;
A
#
# COMPACT_ATOMS: atom_id res chain seq x y z
N MET A 1 51.92 -2.50 -47.17
CA MET A 1 52.37 -1.55 -46.14
C MET A 1 51.37 -0.40 -46.10
N PHE A 2 50.48 -0.42 -45.10
CA PHE A 2 49.42 0.57 -44.90
C PHE A 2 50.01 1.91 -44.52
N LEU A 3 49.53 3.01 -45.10
CA LEU A 3 49.52 4.30 -44.41
C LEU A 3 48.55 5.29 -45.08
N LYS A 4 47.68 5.88 -44.24
CA LYS A 4 47.08 7.23 -44.34
C LYS A 4 46.03 7.46 -45.44
N ARG A 5 44.96 8.26 -45.26
CA ARG A 5 44.31 8.98 -44.16
C ARG A 5 43.11 9.71 -44.82
N LYS A 6 42.16 10.17 -44.00
CA LYS A 6 41.19 11.27 -44.25
C LYS A 6 39.92 10.88 -45.02
N ILE A 7 38.74 10.86 -44.36
CA ILE A 7 37.92 11.97 -43.82
C ILE A 7 36.77 12.29 -44.80
N ASN A 8 35.58 12.39 -44.22
CA ASN A 8 34.41 13.17 -44.62
C ASN A 8 33.21 12.52 -45.34
N LEU A 9 32.14 12.47 -44.54
CA LEU A 9 30.86 13.19 -44.71
C LEU A 9 29.83 12.63 -45.70
N LEU A 10 28.71 12.24 -45.06
CA LEU A 10 27.32 12.62 -45.36
C LEU A 10 26.52 11.84 -46.42
N LYS A 11 25.38 11.37 -45.90
CA LYS A 11 24.04 11.33 -46.51
C LYS A 11 23.86 10.25 -47.58
N LYS A 12 22.87 9.36 -47.49
CA LYS A 12 21.47 9.56 -47.11
C LYS A 12 20.78 8.20 -46.99
N SER A 13 19.69 8.17 -46.23
CA SER A 13 18.58 7.22 -46.30
C SER A 13 18.78 5.86 -45.63
N SER A 14 18.32 5.77 -44.38
CA SER A 14 17.27 4.81 -44.01
C SER A 14 16.69 5.24 -42.66
N PHE A 15 15.54 5.91 -42.75
CA PHE A 15 14.53 5.96 -41.71
C PHE A 15 14.10 4.51 -41.49
N LEU A 16 14.58 3.85 -40.44
CA LEU A 16 13.99 2.61 -39.98
C LEU A 16 13.81 2.72 -38.47
N CYS A 17 12.54 2.83 -38.09
CA CYS A 17 12.03 2.73 -36.74
C CYS A 17 12.79 1.71 -35.90
N LEU A 18 13.60 2.18 -34.94
CA LEU A 18 13.88 1.45 -33.71
C LEU A 18 12.84 1.88 -32.67
N PHE A 19 11.57 1.60 -32.98
CA PHE A 19 10.59 1.22 -31.98
C PHE A 19 10.52 -0.30 -32.02
N LEU A 20 10.33 -0.94 -30.86
CA LEU A 20 10.24 -2.39 -30.61
C LEU A 20 11.57 -3.04 -30.20
N ILE A 21 12.02 -2.79 -28.96
CA ILE A 21 11.99 -3.78 -27.85
C ILE A 21 11.90 -2.99 -26.52
N MET A 22 10.79 -2.26 -26.31
CA MET A 22 10.31 -1.91 -24.96
C MET A 22 8.99 -2.65 -24.74
N GLY A 23 9.04 -3.96 -24.94
CA GLY A 23 7.97 -4.88 -24.62
C GLY A 23 8.43 -5.76 -23.48
N SER A 24 7.66 -5.77 -22.39
CA SER A 24 7.65 -6.83 -21.38
C SER A 24 8.70 -6.77 -20.26
N PHE A 25 8.75 -5.67 -19.51
CA PHE A 25 8.95 -5.77 -18.05
C PHE A 25 7.60 -5.65 -17.34
N ALA A 26 6.66 -6.49 -17.76
CA ALA A 26 5.54 -6.94 -16.95
C ALA A 26 5.87 -8.36 -16.49
N VAL A 27 7.01 -8.52 -15.79
CA VAL A 27 7.25 -9.74 -15.03
C VAL A 27 6.62 -9.49 -13.67
N GLY A 28 5.33 -9.78 -13.55
CA GLY A 28 4.77 -10.15 -12.26
C GLY A 28 5.49 -11.44 -11.86
N GLN A 29 6.62 -11.30 -11.18
CA GLN A 29 7.16 -12.41 -10.41
C GLN A 29 6.17 -12.58 -9.26
N ASN A 30 5.20 -13.48 -9.43
CA ASN A 30 4.45 -14.02 -8.31
C ASN A 30 5.46 -14.77 -7.46
N PHE A 31 6.00 -14.08 -6.46
CA PHE A 31 6.92 -14.67 -5.52
C PHE A 31 6.11 -15.43 -4.46
N ASP A 32 6.64 -16.56 -4.01
CA ASP A 32 6.04 -17.33 -2.92
C ASP A 32 6.16 -16.53 -1.62
N LEU A 33 5.07 -16.36 -0.87
CA LEU A 33 5.09 -15.76 0.47
C LEU A 33 5.93 -16.59 1.46
N ALA A 34 6.42 -17.77 1.09
CA ALA A 34 7.30 -18.59 1.91
C ALA A 34 8.49 -17.80 2.50
N GLY A 35 8.68 -17.91 3.82
CA GLY A 35 9.68 -17.19 4.61
C GLY A 35 9.24 -15.80 5.07
N PHE A 36 8.06 -15.31 4.65
CA PHE A 36 7.53 -14.05 5.14
C PHE A 36 6.96 -14.21 6.55
N GLY A 37 7.52 -13.45 7.49
CA GLY A 37 7.07 -13.36 8.86
C GLY A 37 6.69 -11.92 9.23
N TYR A 38 5.61 -11.71 9.98
CA TYR A 38 5.39 -10.43 10.67
C TYR A 38 4.96 -10.64 12.11
N THR A 39 5.35 -9.69 12.97
CA THR A 39 5.04 -9.72 14.38
C THR A 39 4.00 -8.66 14.76
N GLY A 40 3.02 -9.04 15.56
CA GLY A 40 2.25 -8.09 16.37
C GLY A 40 3.14 -7.56 17.48
N GLY A 41 3.13 -6.26 17.74
CA GLY A 41 3.93 -5.72 18.85
C GLY A 41 3.14 -5.61 20.17
N PRO A 42 3.79 -5.16 21.26
CA PRO A 42 3.24 -5.15 22.61
C PRO A 42 1.90 -4.41 22.72
N PRO A 43 1.02 -4.83 23.66
CA PRO A 43 1.31 -5.78 24.74
C PRO A 43 1.18 -7.27 24.34
N LEU A 44 0.78 -7.60 23.10
CA LEU A 44 0.73 -8.99 22.62
C LEU A 44 1.67 -9.22 21.44
N ALA A 45 2.77 -9.93 21.70
CA ALA A 45 3.60 -10.46 20.65
C ALA A 45 2.92 -11.70 20.05
N TYR A 46 2.53 -11.60 18.79
CA TYR A 46 2.26 -12.76 17.93
C TYR A 46 3.19 -12.69 16.72
N PHE A 47 3.39 -13.81 16.04
CA PHE A 47 4.15 -13.90 14.81
C PHE A 47 3.38 -14.77 13.82
N ILE A 48 3.26 -14.31 12.58
CA ILE A 48 2.64 -15.06 11.49
C ILE A 48 3.71 -15.28 10.44
N GLU A 49 4.04 -16.54 10.17
CA GLU A 49 5.03 -16.97 9.18
C GLU A 49 4.35 -17.76 8.06
N PHE A 50 4.52 -17.32 6.83
CA PHE A 50 4.15 -18.06 5.64
C PHE A 50 5.24 -19.08 5.32
N GLN A 51 4.86 -20.34 5.21
CA GLN A 51 5.76 -21.45 4.93
C GLN A 51 5.49 -22.02 3.53
N LYS A 52 6.51 -22.69 2.98
CA LYS A 52 6.42 -23.33 1.66
C LYS A 52 5.26 -24.32 1.61
N GLY A 53 4.48 -24.26 0.53
CA GLY A 53 3.40 -25.22 0.26
C GLY A 53 2.08 -24.89 0.97
N ASN A 54 1.63 -23.63 0.89
CA ASN A 54 0.36 -23.13 1.42
C ASN A 54 0.18 -23.36 2.92
N LYS A 55 1.26 -23.19 3.69
CA LYS A 55 1.26 -23.33 5.15
C LYS A 55 1.47 -21.99 5.81
N ILE A 56 0.84 -21.77 6.96
CA ILE A 56 1.08 -20.61 7.81
C ILE A 56 1.29 -21.10 9.24
N GLU A 57 2.38 -20.69 9.88
CA GLU A 57 2.57 -20.81 11.31
C GLU A 57 2.13 -19.52 11.99
N ILE A 58 1.31 -19.63 13.03
CA ILE A 58 0.97 -18.51 13.92
C ILE A 58 1.53 -18.87 15.29
N SER A 59 2.38 -18.00 15.86
CA SER A 59 2.83 -18.10 17.24
C SER A 59 2.40 -16.89 18.07
N TRP A 60 2.16 -17.08 19.37
CA TRP A 60 1.73 -16.02 20.29
C TRP A 60 2.02 -16.40 21.74
N TYR A 61 1.96 -15.42 22.64
CA TYR A 61 2.02 -15.67 24.08
C TYR A 61 0.61 -15.79 24.66
N ASN A 62 0.34 -16.90 25.35
CA ASN A 62 -0.95 -17.13 26.00
C ASN A 62 -1.09 -16.33 27.32
N ALA A 63 -2.20 -16.53 28.04
CA ALA A 63 -2.45 -15.84 29.32
C ALA A 63 -1.50 -16.20 30.47
N LYS A 64 -0.68 -17.23 30.29
CA LYS A 64 0.37 -17.64 31.22
C LYS A 64 1.76 -17.19 30.77
N GLU A 65 1.83 -16.33 29.75
CA GLU A 65 3.08 -15.88 29.12
C GLU A 65 3.92 -17.02 28.51
N GLU A 66 3.27 -18.13 28.13
CA GLU A 66 3.91 -19.23 27.42
C GLU A 66 3.77 -19.03 25.91
N GLU A 67 4.85 -19.25 25.16
CA GLU A 67 4.79 -19.23 23.69
C GLU A 67 4.03 -20.47 23.19
N VAL A 68 3.00 -20.23 22.39
CA VAL A 68 2.21 -21.24 21.69
C VAL A 68 2.41 -21.07 20.20
N LYS A 69 2.44 -22.19 19.47
CA LYS A 69 2.55 -22.22 18.00
C LYS A 69 1.47 -23.11 17.42
N LYS A 70 0.88 -22.69 16.30
CA LYS A 70 -0.08 -23.50 15.55
C LYS A 70 0.15 -23.35 14.05
N LEU A 71 0.20 -24.49 13.38
CA LEU A 71 0.35 -24.59 11.94
C LEU A 71 -1.03 -24.74 11.29
N TYR A 72 -1.22 -24.01 10.20
CA TYR A 72 -2.42 -24.04 9.36
C TYR A 72 -2.05 -24.36 7.93
N THR A 73 -2.98 -24.99 7.22
CA THR A 73 -3.01 -24.98 5.76
C THR A 73 -3.98 -23.90 5.32
N TYR A 74 -3.65 -23.14 4.27
CA TYR A 74 -4.54 -22.11 3.75
C TYR A 74 -4.92 -22.32 2.28
N LYS A 75 -6.06 -21.74 1.89
CA LYS A 75 -6.47 -21.53 0.51
C LYS A 75 -6.49 -20.04 0.22
N LYS A 76 -5.80 -19.61 -0.84
CA LYS A 76 -5.85 -18.23 -1.35
C LYS A 76 -6.98 -18.11 -2.38
N LYS A 77 -7.85 -17.12 -2.19
CA LYS A 77 -8.93 -16.70 -3.09
C LYS A 77 -8.84 -15.18 -3.28
N TYR A 78 -9.68 -14.63 -4.13
CA TYR A 78 -9.83 -13.18 -4.28
C TYR A 78 -11.27 -12.77 -4.04
N ILE A 79 -11.47 -11.64 -3.37
CA ILE A 79 -12.75 -10.92 -3.30
C ILE A 79 -12.52 -9.58 -3.99
N GLY A 80 -13.00 -9.44 -5.23
CA GLY A 80 -12.62 -8.32 -6.08
C GLY A 80 -11.10 -8.29 -6.27
N SER A 81 -10.49 -7.14 -6.03
CA SER A 81 -9.04 -6.92 -6.15
C SER A 81 -8.22 -7.37 -4.93
N PHE A 82 -8.85 -7.92 -3.89
CA PHE A 82 -8.17 -8.24 -2.63
C PHE A 82 -7.93 -9.75 -2.46
N PRO A 83 -6.72 -10.17 -2.04
CA PRO A 83 -6.45 -11.56 -1.70
C PRO A 83 -7.06 -11.92 -0.33
N LEU A 84 -7.82 -13.00 -0.31
CA LEU A 84 -8.42 -13.62 0.87
C LEU A 84 -7.74 -14.96 1.14
N PHE A 85 -7.25 -15.14 2.36
CA PHE A 85 -6.70 -16.37 2.87
C PHE A 85 -7.74 -17.05 3.77
N GLU A 86 -8.01 -18.33 3.50
CA GLU A 86 -8.93 -19.16 4.27
C GLU A 86 -8.13 -20.33 4.86
N LEU A 87 -7.93 -20.30 6.17
CA LEU A 87 -7.28 -21.32 6.97
C LEU A 87 -8.18 -22.57 7.10
N ASP A 88 -7.56 -23.72 7.30
CA ASP A 88 -8.21 -25.02 7.51
C ASP A 88 -8.87 -25.17 8.89
N ALA A 89 -8.61 -24.24 9.81
CA ALA A 89 -9.28 -24.12 11.11
C ALA A 89 -9.36 -22.66 11.54
N ASP A 90 -10.28 -22.35 12.46
CA ASP A 90 -10.35 -21.04 13.11
C ASP A 90 -9.03 -20.72 13.85
N MET A 91 -8.71 -19.42 13.87
CA MET A 91 -7.61 -18.91 14.68
C MET A 91 -7.88 -19.19 16.18
N PRO A 92 -6.83 -19.35 17.00
CA PRO A 92 -6.97 -19.76 18.39
C PRO A 92 -7.63 -18.66 19.22
N GLU A 93 -8.66 -18.97 19.99
CA GLU A 93 -9.37 -17.98 20.83
C GLU A 93 -8.45 -17.25 21.82
N ASP A 94 -7.32 -17.84 22.18
CA ASP A 94 -6.35 -17.28 23.12
C ASP A 94 -5.28 -16.41 22.47
N LEU A 95 -5.25 -16.28 21.13
CA LEU A 95 -4.34 -15.42 20.37
C LEU A 95 -4.36 -13.96 20.88
N TYR A 96 -5.50 -13.54 21.45
CA TYR A 96 -5.71 -12.19 22.00
C TYR A 96 -6.21 -12.16 23.45
N ALA A 97 -6.07 -13.28 24.19
CA ALA A 97 -6.66 -13.44 25.53
C ALA A 97 -6.30 -12.33 26.53
N ASN A 98 -5.12 -11.71 26.40
CA ASN A 98 -4.62 -10.71 27.35
C ASN A 98 -5.05 -9.26 27.04
N LEU A 99 -5.74 -9.02 25.92
CA LEU A 99 -6.16 -7.67 25.51
C LEU A 99 -7.64 -7.41 25.81
N ASP A 100 -8.51 -8.29 25.32
CA ASP A 100 -9.96 -8.14 25.43
C ASP A 100 -10.62 -9.52 25.37
N PRO A 101 -11.37 -9.94 26.41
CA PRO A 101 -12.14 -11.19 26.37
C PRO A 101 -13.08 -11.31 25.16
N LYS A 102 -13.53 -10.19 24.56
CA LYS A 102 -14.36 -10.16 23.35
C LYS A 102 -13.59 -10.46 22.08
N SER A 103 -12.25 -10.42 22.10
CA SER A 103 -11.39 -10.70 20.94
C SER A 103 -11.64 -12.09 20.32
N LYS A 104 -12.11 -13.05 21.13
CA LYS A 104 -12.52 -14.40 20.71
C LYS A 104 -13.59 -14.42 19.62
N GLU A 105 -14.43 -13.39 19.58
CA GLU A 105 -15.50 -13.27 18.58
C GLU A 105 -14.96 -12.92 17.18
N TYR A 106 -13.72 -12.40 17.10
CA TYR A 106 -13.09 -11.87 15.89
C TYR A 106 -12.10 -12.84 15.21
N LEU A 107 -11.94 -14.06 15.74
CA LEU A 107 -10.90 -15.01 15.33
C LEU A 107 -11.45 -16.18 14.52
N GLY A 108 -12.05 -15.89 13.38
CA GLY A 108 -12.42 -16.89 12.39
C GLY A 108 -11.22 -17.45 11.63
N ASN A 109 -11.50 -18.21 10.58
CA ASN A 109 -10.49 -18.84 9.73
C ASN A 109 -10.12 -18.02 8.49
N LYS A 110 -10.58 -16.77 8.35
CA LYS A 110 -10.37 -15.97 7.14
C LYS A 110 -9.68 -14.66 7.45
N PHE A 111 -8.78 -14.26 6.56
CA PHE A 111 -8.22 -12.92 6.58
C PHE A 111 -7.83 -12.42 5.19
N MET A 112 -7.84 -11.11 4.96
CA MET A 112 -7.19 -10.52 3.78
C MET A 112 -5.83 -9.95 4.16
N LEU A 113 -4.89 -9.96 3.21
CA LEU A 113 -3.53 -9.50 3.45
C LEU A 113 -3.04 -8.62 2.29
N LEU A 114 -2.64 -7.39 2.59
CA LEU A 114 -2.03 -6.49 1.61
C LEU A 114 -0.52 -6.39 1.85
N THR A 115 0.24 -6.88 0.89
CA THR A 115 1.71 -7.01 0.97
C THR A 115 2.45 -6.16 -0.06
N GLY A 116 3.65 -5.72 0.30
CA GLY A 116 4.62 -5.17 -0.61
C GLY A 116 6.03 -5.68 -0.30
N LEU A 117 6.92 -5.74 -1.27
CA LEU A 117 8.34 -6.05 -1.09
C LEU A 117 9.11 -4.77 -0.86
N ALA A 118 9.57 -4.57 0.37
CA ALA A 118 10.45 -3.47 0.75
C ALA A 118 11.90 -3.81 0.39
N LYS A 119 12.53 -3.00 -0.47
CA LYS A 119 13.92 -3.22 -0.91
C LYS A 119 14.92 -2.70 0.13
N LYS A 120 15.81 -3.56 0.64
CA LYS A 120 16.82 -3.20 1.64
C LYS A 120 16.22 -2.55 2.88
N ALA A 121 15.22 -3.22 3.46
CA ALA A 121 14.56 -2.75 4.66
C ALA A 121 15.55 -2.79 5.84
N TRP A 122 15.55 -1.72 6.67
CA TRP A 122 15.92 -1.81 8.09
C TRP A 122 17.37 -2.21 8.40
N GLY A 123 18.35 -1.52 7.82
CA GLY A 123 19.77 -1.71 8.19
C GLY A 123 20.35 -3.07 7.77
N GLU A 124 19.53 -3.93 7.16
CA GLU A 124 19.92 -5.22 6.62
C GLU A 124 20.11 -5.11 5.10
N ASN A 125 21.05 -5.89 4.57
CA ASN A 125 21.40 -5.91 3.15
C ASN A 125 20.38 -6.68 2.29
N GLU A 126 19.18 -6.96 2.81
CA GLU A 126 18.23 -7.91 2.24
C GLU A 126 16.84 -7.28 2.01
N ASP A 127 16.13 -7.81 1.01
CA ASP A 127 14.76 -7.40 0.70
C ASP A 127 13.79 -8.12 1.65
N ALA A 128 12.78 -7.41 2.14
CA ALA A 128 11.78 -7.97 3.05
C ALA A 128 10.38 -7.75 2.51
N VAL A 129 9.53 -8.78 2.51
CA VAL A 129 8.09 -8.58 2.31
C VAL A 129 7.56 -7.91 3.57
N ILE A 130 6.79 -6.84 3.40
CA ILE A 130 6.09 -6.13 4.46
C ILE A 130 4.59 -6.34 4.29
N GLY A 131 3.94 -6.81 5.35
CA GLY A 131 2.49 -6.82 5.46
C GLY A 131 2.04 -5.45 5.94
N LEU A 132 1.36 -4.69 5.08
CA LEU A 132 0.81 -3.38 5.44
C LEU A 132 -0.69 -3.47 5.77
N GLY A 133 -1.27 -4.67 5.88
CA GLY A 133 -2.50 -4.87 6.62
C GLY A 133 -3.12 -6.25 6.60
N MET A 134 -3.72 -6.65 7.74
CA MET A 134 -4.48 -7.90 7.91
C MET A 134 -5.95 -7.59 8.26
N LEU A 135 -6.87 -8.36 7.67
CA LEU A 135 -8.32 -8.24 7.88
C LEU A 135 -8.94 -9.50 8.45
N PRO A 136 -8.89 -9.78 9.77
CA PRO A 136 -9.52 -10.98 10.31
C PRO A 136 -11.04 -10.97 10.13
N ALA A 137 -11.62 -12.15 9.88
CA ALA A 137 -13.06 -12.38 9.90
C ALA A 137 -13.53 -12.85 11.25
N ARG A 138 -14.71 -12.37 11.68
CA ARG A 138 -15.45 -12.96 12.80
C ARG A 138 -15.91 -14.37 12.44
N LYS A 139 -16.12 -15.20 13.46
CA LYS A 139 -16.52 -16.60 13.28
C LYS A 139 -17.84 -16.69 12.53
N GLY A 140 -17.83 -17.34 11.35
CA GLY A 140 -19.02 -17.48 10.51
C GLY A 140 -19.44 -16.22 9.74
N GLU A 141 -18.72 -15.11 9.88
CA GLU A 141 -19.01 -13.84 9.21
C GLU A 141 -17.94 -13.48 8.16
N LYS A 142 -18.08 -12.30 7.54
CA LYS A 142 -17.08 -11.76 6.60
C LYS A 142 -15.87 -11.21 7.37
N ALA A 143 -14.76 -11.00 6.64
CA ALA A 143 -13.62 -10.23 7.14
C ALA A 143 -14.09 -8.83 7.57
N GLU A 144 -13.93 -8.49 8.84
CA GLU A 144 -14.33 -7.19 9.39
C GLU A 144 -13.18 -6.67 10.27
N GLY A 145 -12.54 -5.58 9.84
CA GLY A 145 -11.55 -4.86 10.64
C GLY A 145 -10.16 -4.88 10.03
N PHE A 146 -9.65 -3.72 9.59
CA PHE A 146 -8.25 -3.50 9.20
C PHE A 146 -7.40 -3.34 10.44
N PHE A 147 -6.69 -4.41 10.78
CA PHE A 147 -5.56 -4.34 11.67
C PHE A 147 -4.29 -4.29 10.85
N THR A 148 -3.72 -3.10 10.80
CA THR A 148 -2.34 -2.93 10.43
C THR A 148 -1.67 -2.33 11.63
N ARG A 149 -0.61 -2.97 12.10
CA ARG A 149 0.40 -2.24 12.83
C ARG A 149 1.34 -1.74 11.76
N PHE A 150 1.39 -0.43 11.56
CA PHE A 150 2.48 0.19 10.82
C PHE A 150 3.79 -0.40 11.37
N PRO A 151 4.76 -0.78 10.53
CA PRO A 151 6.12 -0.96 11.01
C PRO A 151 6.56 0.43 11.49
N THR A 152 6.35 0.77 12.76
CA THR A 152 6.66 2.09 13.35
C THR A 152 8.16 2.34 13.48
N GLY A 153 8.97 1.82 12.54
CA GLY A 153 10.42 2.00 12.49
C GLY A 153 11.15 1.70 13.78
N GLY A 154 10.58 0.89 14.69
CA GLY A 154 11.12 0.65 16.03
C GLY A 154 11.08 1.86 16.98
N THR A 155 10.60 3.04 16.57
CA THR A 155 10.56 4.24 17.44
C THR A 155 9.27 4.34 18.24
N GLY A 156 8.22 3.62 17.85
CA GLY A 156 6.90 3.72 18.49
C GLY A 156 6.17 5.03 18.15
N GLU A 157 6.72 5.86 17.26
CA GLU A 157 6.08 7.08 16.80
C GLU A 157 5.13 6.75 15.64
N THR A 158 3.83 6.98 15.83
CA THR A 158 2.88 7.07 14.72
C THR A 158 3.34 8.24 13.85
N PRO A 159 3.68 8.05 12.57
CA PRO A 159 4.17 9.15 11.76
C PRO A 159 2.97 10.05 11.43
N TYR A 160 2.78 11.09 12.24
CA TYR A 160 1.78 12.13 11.98
C TYR A 160 2.29 13.00 10.83
N PHE A 161 2.01 12.58 9.61
CA PHE A 161 2.20 13.43 8.44
C PHE A 161 1.18 14.55 8.46
N LYS A 162 1.65 15.75 8.13
CA LYS A 162 0.79 16.91 7.98
C LYS A 162 0.53 17.13 6.50
N TYR A 163 -0.73 17.33 6.17
CA TYR A 163 -1.15 17.72 4.83
C TYR A 163 -1.64 19.17 4.84
N THR A 164 -1.47 19.86 3.73
CA THR A 164 -1.93 21.25 3.54
C THR A 164 -2.38 21.45 2.11
N ASN A 165 -3.13 22.53 1.84
CA ASN A 165 -3.58 22.90 0.51
C ASN A 165 -4.34 21.75 -0.21
N GLU A 166 -5.12 20.98 0.56
CA GLU A 166 -6.14 20.09 -0.01
C GLU A 166 -7.11 20.93 -0.85
N SER A 167 -7.37 20.51 -2.08
CA SER A 167 -8.30 21.18 -2.99
C SER A 167 -9.76 20.96 -2.60
N SER A 168 -10.12 19.71 -2.27
CA SER A 168 -11.46 19.33 -1.80
C SER A 168 -11.42 17.98 -1.09
N HIS A 169 -12.54 17.65 -0.45
CA HIS A 169 -12.87 16.28 -0.04
C HIS A 169 -14.38 16.04 -0.08
N PHE A 170 -14.76 14.78 -0.19
CA PHE A 170 -16.14 14.34 -0.19
C PHE A 170 -16.74 14.41 1.23
N ILE A 171 -17.99 14.89 1.29
CA ILE A 171 -18.81 14.91 2.50
C ILE A 171 -20.10 14.14 2.21
N GLU A 172 -20.28 13.02 2.91
CA GLU A 172 -21.48 12.19 2.83
C GLU A 172 -22.47 12.59 3.93
N GLU A 173 -23.70 12.91 3.53
CA GLU A 173 -24.81 13.05 4.48
C GLU A 173 -25.35 11.66 4.83
N THR A 174 -25.23 11.27 6.09
CA THR A 174 -25.69 9.98 6.65
C THR A 174 -26.85 10.20 7.61
N LYS A 175 -27.49 9.11 8.04
CA LYS A 175 -28.56 9.21 9.06
C LYS A 175 -28.01 9.65 10.41
N GLU A 176 -26.75 9.35 10.67
CA GLU A 176 -26.01 9.62 11.90
C GLU A 176 -25.32 11.00 11.89
N GLY A 177 -25.45 11.77 10.81
CA GLY A 177 -24.83 13.08 10.63
C GLY A 177 -23.97 13.14 9.37
N LYS A 178 -22.91 13.96 9.38
CA LYS A 178 -21.99 14.08 8.25
C LYS A 178 -20.79 13.16 8.44
N ARG A 179 -20.40 12.49 7.37
CA ARG A 179 -19.14 11.75 7.29
C ARG A 179 -18.22 12.44 6.29
N GLU A 180 -17.04 12.81 6.76
CA GLU A 180 -16.03 13.51 5.96
C GLU A 180 -14.92 12.54 5.56
N TYR A 181 -14.45 12.67 4.32
CA TYR A 181 -13.37 11.86 3.76
C TYR A 181 -12.14 12.74 3.50
N GLY A 182 -11.72 13.49 4.51
CA GLY A 182 -10.67 14.52 4.44
C GLY A 182 -9.23 13.98 4.34
N ILE A 183 -8.31 14.88 3.98
CA ILE A 183 -6.90 14.53 3.68
C ILE A 183 -6.16 13.91 4.86
N GLU A 184 -6.58 14.18 6.10
CA GLU A 184 -6.03 13.57 7.31
C GLU A 184 -6.13 12.05 7.30
N ASN A 185 -7.07 11.49 6.54
CA ASN A 185 -7.21 10.05 6.36
C ASN A 185 -5.97 9.38 5.75
N LEU A 186 -5.18 10.10 4.95
CA LEU A 186 -4.03 9.52 4.25
C LEU A 186 -2.89 9.03 5.14
N CYS A 187 -2.85 9.40 6.43
CA CYS A 187 -1.89 8.86 7.39
C CYS A 187 -2.48 7.82 8.34
N TYR A 188 -3.76 7.45 8.20
CA TYR A 188 -4.40 6.40 8.98
C TYR A 188 -4.53 5.12 8.15
N MET A 189 -3.81 4.06 8.52
CA MET A 189 -4.01 2.73 7.94
C MET A 189 -5.19 2.02 8.62
N ARG A 190 -6.39 2.56 8.46
CA ARG A 190 -7.66 1.99 8.94
C ARG A 190 -8.58 1.80 7.73
N GLN A 191 -9.30 0.68 7.64
CA GLN A 191 -10.31 0.51 6.58
C GLN A 191 -11.35 1.62 6.67
N ASP A 192 -12.00 1.88 5.54
CA ASP A 192 -13.10 2.84 5.46
C ASP A 192 -12.70 4.28 5.85
N SER A 193 -11.40 4.59 5.91
CA SER A 193 -10.87 5.96 6.02
C SER A 193 -9.97 6.30 4.83
N PRO A 194 -10.47 6.33 3.58
CA PRO A 194 -9.75 6.97 2.49
C PRO A 194 -9.91 8.49 2.55
N TRP A 195 -8.99 9.21 1.91
CA TRP A 195 -9.32 10.51 1.34
C TRP A 195 -10.11 10.28 0.04
N VAL A 196 -11.19 11.02 -0.13
CA VAL A 196 -12.00 11.00 -1.35
C VAL A 196 -12.16 12.45 -1.78
N GLU A 197 -11.83 12.75 -3.02
CA GLU A 197 -12.05 14.09 -3.57
C GLU A 197 -13.54 14.44 -3.63
N GLY A 198 -13.87 15.74 -3.59
CA GLY A 198 -15.24 16.23 -3.44
C GLY A 198 -15.74 17.07 -4.61
N VAL A 199 -15.17 16.94 -5.81
CA VAL A 199 -15.59 17.72 -6.98
C VAL A 199 -16.45 16.88 -7.93
N ASP A 200 -17.22 17.53 -8.78
CA ASP A 200 -17.97 16.84 -9.81
C ASP A 200 -17.03 16.16 -10.83
N GLY A 201 -17.28 14.88 -11.11
CA GLY A 201 -16.48 14.07 -12.03
C GLY A 201 -15.31 13.37 -11.32
N TRP A 202 -14.30 12.95 -12.07
CA TRP A 202 -13.25 12.03 -11.59
C TRP A 202 -12.16 12.66 -10.69
N GLY A 203 -12.30 13.89 -10.22
CA GLY A 203 -11.26 14.56 -9.43
C GLY A 203 -9.93 14.85 -10.16
N ILE A 204 -9.91 14.88 -11.50
CA ILE A 204 -8.69 15.23 -12.25
C ILE A 204 -8.35 16.70 -11.98
N GLY A 205 -7.11 16.97 -11.57
CA GLY A 205 -6.64 18.29 -11.17
C GLY A 205 -6.66 18.53 -9.66
N GLU A 206 -7.35 17.67 -8.90
CA GLU A 206 -7.34 17.73 -7.44
C GLU A 206 -5.94 17.47 -6.89
N SER A 207 -5.61 18.15 -5.79
CA SER A 207 -4.25 18.19 -5.29
C SER A 207 -4.18 18.46 -3.79
N PHE A 208 -3.04 18.10 -3.23
CA PHE A 208 -2.68 18.40 -1.85
C PHE A 208 -1.16 18.47 -1.72
N VAL A 209 -0.70 18.98 -0.58
CA VAL A 209 0.72 19.08 -0.23
C VAL A 209 1.01 18.22 1.00
N ILE A 210 1.95 17.28 0.86
CA ILE A 210 2.52 16.51 1.97
C ILE A 210 3.67 17.33 2.55
N LYS A 211 3.57 17.66 3.84
CA LYS A 211 4.60 18.42 4.55
C LYS A 211 5.76 17.53 4.93
N THR A 212 6.95 17.98 4.63
CA THR A 212 8.18 17.26 5.01
C THR A 212 8.51 17.53 6.47
N GLN A 213 8.75 16.47 7.24
CA GLN A 213 9.24 16.60 8.60
C GLN A 213 10.75 16.90 8.59
N ARG A 214 11.21 17.81 9.45
CA ARG A 214 12.64 18.19 9.51
C ARG A 214 13.47 16.94 9.84
N ASN A 215 14.49 16.67 9.00
CA ASN A 215 15.50 15.60 9.14
C ASN A 215 15.15 14.19 8.62
N ASN A 216 14.16 14.02 7.74
CA ASN A 216 13.94 12.71 7.11
C ASN A 216 14.80 12.51 5.85
N ASP A 217 15.13 11.26 5.51
CA ASP A 217 15.83 10.82 4.30
C ASP A 217 14.85 10.15 3.31
N ASP A 218 13.60 10.59 3.30
CA ASP A 218 12.53 10.03 2.48
C ASP A 218 12.81 10.25 0.99
N LYS A 219 12.92 9.13 0.27
CA LYS A 219 13.20 9.08 -1.18
C LYS A 219 11.98 8.70 -1.99
N TYR A 220 10.90 8.32 -1.31
CA TYR A 220 9.71 7.76 -1.92
C TYR A 220 8.45 8.42 -1.36
N ILE A 221 7.37 8.35 -2.14
CA ILE A 221 6.01 8.40 -1.59
C ILE A 221 5.52 6.96 -1.53
N LEU A 222 5.13 6.47 -0.35
CA LEU A 222 4.43 5.20 -0.16
C LEU A 222 2.93 5.45 -0.26
N LEU A 223 2.21 4.65 -1.04
CA LEU A 223 0.78 4.80 -1.23
C LEU A 223 0.03 3.46 -1.32
N MET A 224 -1.22 3.48 -0.87
CA MET A 224 -2.24 2.46 -1.15
C MET A 224 -3.42 3.13 -1.85
N ASN A 225 -3.78 2.61 -3.01
CA ASN A 225 -4.72 3.25 -3.92
C ASN A 225 -6.16 2.84 -3.61
N GLY A 226 -7.14 3.67 -3.99
CA GLY A 226 -8.56 3.35 -3.95
C GLY A 226 -9.21 3.33 -2.58
N TYR A 227 -10.47 2.92 -2.55
CA TYR A 227 -11.23 2.73 -1.31
C TYR A 227 -11.01 1.30 -0.79
N ILE A 228 -10.35 1.16 0.36
CA ILE A 228 -10.09 -0.16 0.97
C ILE A 228 -11.07 -0.41 2.12
N SER A 229 -11.88 -1.46 1.95
CA SER A 229 -12.91 -1.89 2.90
C SER A 229 -13.00 -3.41 2.91
N ALA A 230 -12.90 -4.03 4.09
CA ALA A 230 -13.07 -5.48 4.22
C ALA A 230 -14.54 -5.89 4.24
N SER A 231 -15.37 -5.04 4.87
CA SER A 231 -16.81 -5.22 4.96
C SER A 231 -17.49 -4.99 3.60
N ASN A 232 -16.92 -4.12 2.76
CA ASN A 232 -17.45 -3.76 1.45
C ASN A 232 -16.37 -3.66 0.35
N PRO A 233 -15.68 -4.77 -0.01
CA PRO A 233 -14.50 -4.75 -0.90
C PRO A 233 -14.79 -4.30 -2.33
N LYS A 234 -16.04 -4.32 -2.76
CA LYS A 234 -16.45 -3.76 -4.06
C LYS A 234 -16.25 -2.25 -4.16
N LEU A 235 -16.14 -1.51 -3.04
CA LEU A 235 -15.87 -0.07 -3.07
C LEU A 235 -14.55 0.27 -3.77
N TYR A 236 -13.59 -0.65 -3.73
CA TYR A 236 -12.34 -0.47 -4.47
C TYR A 236 -12.60 -0.31 -5.98
N ASP A 237 -13.46 -1.16 -6.56
CA ASP A 237 -13.79 -1.16 -7.98
C ASP A 237 -14.91 -0.14 -8.33
N GLU A 238 -15.83 0.11 -7.40
CA GLU A 238 -16.95 1.04 -7.58
C GLU A 238 -16.49 2.51 -7.62
N ASN A 239 -15.43 2.87 -6.89
CA ASN A 239 -14.82 4.21 -6.87
C ASN A 239 -13.65 4.36 -7.86
N GLY A 240 -13.32 5.60 -8.21
CA GLY A 240 -12.13 5.95 -8.97
C GLY A 240 -10.84 5.69 -8.18
N ARG A 241 -9.77 5.38 -8.90
CA ARG A 241 -8.43 5.13 -8.33
C ARG A 241 -7.38 5.90 -9.13
N ILE A 242 -6.37 6.46 -8.47
CA ILE A 242 -5.37 7.26 -9.19
C ILE A 242 -4.59 6.40 -10.18
N LYS A 243 -4.45 6.87 -11.41
CA LYS A 243 -3.72 6.20 -12.49
C LYS A 243 -2.44 6.92 -12.86
N LYS A 244 -2.48 8.25 -12.84
CA LYS A 244 -1.32 9.11 -13.05
C LYS A 244 -1.37 10.27 -12.09
N ILE A 245 -0.21 10.59 -11.50
CA ILE A 245 -0.04 11.77 -10.65
C ILE A 245 1.12 12.63 -11.15
N LEU A 246 1.03 13.94 -10.89
CA LEU A 246 2.15 14.86 -10.94
C LEU A 246 2.68 15.04 -9.52
N VAL A 247 3.98 14.88 -9.36
CA VAL A 247 4.67 15.21 -8.11
C VAL A 247 5.54 16.44 -8.37
N GLU A 248 5.42 17.46 -7.52
CA GLU A 248 6.14 18.72 -7.62
C GLU A 248 6.74 19.13 -6.27
N GLY A 249 8.02 19.53 -6.25
CA GLY A 249 8.65 20.12 -5.08
C GLY A 249 8.19 21.57 -4.91
N VAL A 250 7.60 21.91 -3.75
CA VAL A 250 6.96 23.21 -3.51
C VAL A 250 7.93 24.40 -3.59
N ILE A 251 9.20 24.21 -3.24
CA ILE A 251 10.23 25.25 -3.24
C ILE A 251 11.00 25.23 -4.57
N SER A 252 11.39 24.05 -5.05
CA SER A 252 12.24 23.92 -6.24
C SER A 252 11.46 24.04 -7.55
N GLY A 253 10.14 23.79 -7.55
CA GLY A 253 9.29 23.71 -8.73
C GLY A 253 9.64 22.53 -9.66
N LYS A 254 10.56 21.65 -9.25
CA LYS A 254 10.88 20.44 -10.01
C LYS A 254 9.68 19.51 -9.98
N LYS A 255 9.34 18.94 -11.12
CA LYS A 255 8.17 18.06 -11.24
C LYS A 255 8.42 16.85 -12.12
N LYS A 256 7.71 15.77 -11.82
CA LYS A 256 7.74 14.51 -12.57
C LYS A 256 6.38 13.82 -12.50
N GLU A 257 5.97 13.23 -13.62
CA GLU A 257 4.77 12.40 -13.68
C GLU A 257 5.09 10.95 -13.30
N PHE A 258 4.15 10.31 -12.60
CA PHE A 258 4.24 8.90 -12.24
C PHE A 258 2.96 8.18 -12.65
N ILE A 259 3.11 6.97 -13.18
CA ILE A 259 2.02 6.03 -13.41
C ILE A 259 1.89 5.16 -12.16
N ILE A 260 0.66 5.02 -11.67
CA ILE A 260 0.33 4.23 -10.49
C ILE A 260 -0.27 2.91 -10.94
N LYS A 261 0.17 1.80 -10.34
CA LYS A 261 -0.39 0.47 -10.62
C LYS A 261 -1.80 0.40 -10.05
N ASP A 262 -2.72 -0.20 -10.81
CA ASP A 262 -4.08 -0.49 -10.35
C ASP A 262 -4.06 -1.71 -9.42
N THR A 263 -3.70 -1.48 -8.16
CA THR A 263 -3.62 -2.53 -7.13
C THR A 263 -3.92 -1.94 -5.75
N PRO A 264 -4.60 -2.67 -4.86
CA PRO A 264 -4.76 -2.26 -3.46
C PRO A 264 -3.48 -2.47 -2.65
N HIS A 265 -2.52 -3.22 -3.20
CA HIS A 265 -1.24 -3.46 -2.56
C HIS A 265 -0.41 -2.17 -2.44
N PRO A 266 0.35 -2.02 -1.35
CA PRO A 266 1.23 -0.89 -1.16
C PRO A 266 2.28 -0.79 -2.27
N GLN A 267 2.55 0.44 -2.71
CA GLN A 267 3.56 0.74 -3.73
C GLN A 267 4.23 2.07 -3.45
N THR A 268 5.44 2.24 -3.98
CA THR A 268 6.16 3.53 -3.91
C THR A 268 6.40 4.17 -5.27
N VAL A 269 6.51 5.50 -5.27
CA VAL A 269 7.09 6.28 -6.38
C VAL A 269 8.37 6.99 -5.91
N ASP A 270 9.42 6.96 -6.73
CA ASP A 270 10.73 7.54 -6.41
C ASP A 270 10.75 9.06 -6.64
N ILE A 271 10.87 9.81 -5.55
CA ILE A 271 10.92 11.27 -5.51
C ILE A 271 12.36 11.83 -5.35
N SER A 272 13.39 11.00 -5.49
CA SER A 272 14.81 11.40 -5.36
C SER A 272 15.26 12.47 -6.37
N PHE A 273 14.42 12.80 -7.37
CA PHE A 273 14.66 13.94 -8.27
C PHE A 273 14.57 15.31 -7.56
N LEU A 274 13.91 15.35 -6.39
CA LEU A 274 13.90 16.48 -5.48
C LEU A 274 15.23 16.49 -4.71
N TYR A 275 16.10 17.44 -5.07
CA TYR A 275 17.49 17.50 -4.57
C TYR A 275 17.59 17.96 -3.10
N ARG A 276 16.46 18.28 -2.47
CA ARG A 276 16.34 18.66 -1.07
C ARG A 276 15.02 18.13 -0.53
N GLN A 277 15.04 17.75 0.73
CA GLN A 277 13.84 17.51 1.52
C GLN A 277 13.01 18.79 1.57
N GLU A 278 11.93 18.80 0.81
CA GLU A 278 10.99 19.91 0.67
C GLU A 278 9.57 19.36 0.66
N ASP A 279 8.58 20.23 0.89
CA ASP A 279 7.19 19.79 0.80
C ASP A 279 6.87 19.35 -0.62
N VAL A 280 6.00 18.33 -0.72
CA VAL A 280 5.69 17.69 -1.99
C VAL A 280 4.23 17.92 -2.32
N LYS A 281 3.97 18.58 -3.45
CA LYS A 281 2.63 18.68 -4.03
C LYS A 281 2.35 17.46 -4.89
N VAL A 282 1.19 16.85 -4.67
CA VAL A 282 0.65 15.76 -5.48
C VAL A 282 -0.59 16.26 -6.20
N THR A 283 -0.70 15.99 -7.50
CA THR A 283 -1.89 16.34 -8.31
C THR A 283 -2.34 15.15 -9.13
N ILE A 284 -3.64 14.86 -9.14
CA ILE A 284 -4.25 13.80 -9.94
C ILE A 284 -4.27 14.22 -11.41
N LEU A 285 -3.66 13.42 -12.29
CA LEU A 285 -3.63 13.68 -13.73
C LEU A 285 -4.51 12.72 -14.55
N ASP A 286 -4.71 11.50 -14.06
CA ASP A 286 -5.54 10.48 -14.71
C ASP A 286 -6.04 9.48 -13.66
N VAL A 287 -7.17 8.82 -13.94
CA VAL A 287 -7.90 7.96 -13.02
C VAL A 287 -8.32 6.66 -13.71
N TYR A 288 -8.16 5.52 -13.02
CA TYR A 288 -8.89 4.30 -13.34
C TYR A 288 -10.34 4.51 -12.89
N LYS A 289 -11.24 4.63 -13.87
CA LYS A 289 -12.65 4.94 -13.62
C LYS A 289 -13.31 3.84 -12.79
N GLY A 290 -14.01 4.24 -11.75
CA GLY A 290 -14.89 3.39 -10.97
C GLY A 290 -16.08 2.90 -11.79
N THR A 291 -16.67 1.78 -11.38
CA THR A 291 -17.83 1.20 -12.08
C THR A 291 -19.15 1.86 -11.72
N LYS A 292 -19.19 2.69 -10.66
CA LYS A 292 -20.44 3.23 -10.10
C LYS A 292 -20.32 4.69 -9.69
N TYR A 293 -19.32 5.02 -8.89
CA TYR A 293 -19.10 6.33 -8.32
C TYR A 293 -18.10 7.10 -9.16
N GLN A 294 -18.37 8.37 -9.40
CA GLN A 294 -17.39 9.24 -10.08
C GLN A 294 -16.34 9.79 -9.12
N ASP A 295 -16.36 9.42 -7.85
CA ASP A 295 -15.43 9.90 -6.84
C ASP A 295 -14.12 9.10 -6.82
N THR A 296 -12.98 9.79 -6.84
CA THR A 296 -11.64 9.16 -6.74
C THR A 296 -11.17 9.05 -5.29
N ALA A 297 -10.79 7.84 -4.89
CA ALA A 297 -10.33 7.55 -3.53
C ALA A 297 -8.82 7.22 -3.47
N ILE A 298 -8.17 7.65 -2.39
CA ILE A 298 -6.81 7.26 -2.01
C ILE A 298 -6.86 6.78 -0.56
N HIS A 299 -6.44 5.54 -0.31
CA HIS A 299 -6.51 4.97 1.03
C HIS A 299 -5.43 5.51 1.96
N PHE A 300 -4.20 5.57 1.45
CA PHE A 300 -3.03 5.89 2.25
C PHE A 300 -1.95 6.52 1.36
N MET A 301 -1.29 7.57 1.84
CA MET A 301 -0.16 8.18 1.13
C MET A 301 0.75 8.99 2.05
N ILE A 302 2.02 8.62 2.17
CA ILE A 302 3.01 9.32 3.01
C ILE A 302 4.37 9.46 2.32
N LEU A 303 5.25 10.31 2.85
CA LEU A 303 6.66 10.27 2.50
C LEU A 303 7.33 9.05 3.17
N TRP A 304 8.30 8.45 2.49
CA TRP A 304 8.85 7.15 2.85
C TRP A 304 10.31 6.97 2.41
N ARG A 305 11.04 6.11 3.12
CA ARG A 305 12.50 5.94 2.93
C ARG A 305 12.89 4.79 2.00
N THR A 306 12.06 3.76 1.95
CA THR A 306 12.40 2.48 1.33
C THR A 306 11.53 2.23 0.10
N GLU A 307 12.07 1.68 -0.98
CA GLU A 307 11.22 1.29 -2.11
C GLU A 307 10.31 0.14 -1.69
N VAL A 308 9.02 0.21 -2.00
CA VAL A 308 8.04 -0.85 -1.81
C VAL A 308 7.41 -1.19 -3.14
N ILE A 309 7.54 -2.44 -3.56
CA ILE A 309 6.95 -2.97 -4.79
C ILE A 309 5.73 -3.80 -4.42
N PRO A 310 4.56 -3.63 -5.05
CA PRO A 310 3.42 -4.53 -4.85
C PRO A 310 3.82 -6.00 -4.92
N TYR A 311 3.38 -6.77 -3.94
CA TYR A 311 3.75 -8.17 -3.79
C TYR A 311 2.48 -8.99 -3.58
N GLU A 312 2.27 -10.00 -4.42
CA GLU A 312 1.07 -10.85 -4.44
C GLU A 312 1.40 -12.33 -4.29
#